data_AF-A0A940WKN7-F1
#
_entry.id   AF-A0A940WKN7-F1
#
_cell.length_a   1.000
_cell.length_b   1.000
_cell.length_c   1.000
_cell.angle_alpha   90.00
_cell.angle_beta   90.00
_cell.angle_gamma   90.00
#
_symmetry.space_group_name_H-M   'P 1'
#
loop_
_entity.id
_entity.type
_entity.pdbx_description
1 polymer ?
#
loop_
_entity_poly.entity_id
_entity_poly.type
_entity_poly.pdbx_seq_one_letter_code
_entity_poly.pdbx_strand_id
1 'polypeptide(L)'
;MTKRKRRPTAPAERWTGSALSEFGLSEGQQKVLRWGGSVVGLIALALVLTLTVNAFAGGQTAASPAQPDSALGQARPSAFQAWPQVKEFAPIADRKADGSPLTVQELFGARTLSSGKVTLRRIAGRLDPGCASVVWGEALAGALSSAGCTQAVRGLYATANGVYVAQYTMFNLADEQAANEFVQSLDTLYRGGWVRPLESQKAAFGAYSEGSAQAMGHYAGVIWIGRSDGAEPGEKDDFVMLGLAVRSAEKALFRRVVKVAGLPDVTAAPGPGDTAQPSEAAPTDPGTTTSTTPGTTTGTTTGSPGTGTGTGTAAATPSEPPQ
;
A
#
# COMPACT_ATOMS: atom_id res chain seq x y z
N MET A 1 -17.75 99.37 -13.30
CA MET A 1 -17.82 99.00 -11.87
C MET A 1 -16.67 98.07 -11.55
N THR A 2 -15.81 98.51 -10.64
CA THR A 2 -14.62 97.82 -10.15
C THR A 2 -14.98 96.79 -9.07
N LYS A 3 -14.38 95.60 -9.10
CA LYS A 3 -13.99 94.89 -7.87
C LYS A 3 -12.85 93.90 -8.13
N ARG A 4 -11.74 94.23 -7.47
CA ARG A 4 -10.48 93.50 -7.28
C ARG A 4 -10.68 92.34 -6.29
N LYS A 5 -9.66 91.47 -6.20
CA LYS A 5 -9.34 90.49 -5.12
C LYS A 5 -10.04 89.13 -5.28
N ARG A 6 -9.41 87.99 -5.00
CA ARG A 6 -8.13 87.66 -4.34
C ARG A 6 -7.85 86.18 -4.65
N ARG A 7 -6.57 85.79 -4.71
CA ARG A 7 -6.10 84.42 -4.48
C ARG A 7 -6.16 84.13 -2.97
N PRO A 8 -6.76 83.01 -2.57
CA PRO A 8 -6.28 82.20 -1.43
C PRO A 8 -6.51 80.69 -1.72
N THR A 9 -5.78 79.68 -1.26
CA THR A 9 -4.59 79.45 -0.43
C THR A 9 -4.23 77.99 -0.74
N ALA A 10 -2.96 77.64 -0.89
CA ALA A 10 -2.56 76.23 -0.79
C ALA A 10 -2.72 75.78 0.67
N PRO A 11 -3.37 74.64 0.96
CA PRO A 11 -3.22 73.99 2.25
C PRO A 11 -2.09 72.96 2.18
N ALA A 12 -1.07 73.23 3.00
CA ALA A 12 -0.17 72.28 3.65
C ALA A 12 0.67 71.36 2.74
N GLU A 13 1.90 71.82 2.47
CA GLU A 13 3.05 70.94 2.60
C GLU A 13 3.08 70.28 3.99
N ARG A 14 3.83 69.17 4.02
CA ARG A 14 4.54 68.60 5.17
C ARG A 14 3.90 67.31 5.65
N TRP A 15 4.26 66.21 5.00
CA TRP A 15 4.53 64.90 5.63
C TRP A 15 5.50 64.08 4.76
N THR A 16 6.47 64.76 4.16
CA THR A 16 7.68 64.15 3.60
C THR A 16 8.87 64.65 4.42
N GLY A 17 9.50 63.71 5.11
CA GLY A 17 10.72 63.91 5.87
C GLY A 17 10.46 64.28 7.33
N SER A 18 11.12 63.56 8.24
CA SER A 18 11.36 63.93 9.66
C SER A 18 10.44 63.34 10.74
N ALA A 19 9.96 62.10 10.63
CA ALA A 19 9.52 61.34 11.81
C ALA A 19 10.65 60.50 12.44
N LEU A 20 11.82 60.41 11.78
CA LEU A 20 12.97 59.60 12.20
C LEU A 20 14.22 60.42 12.52
N SER A 21 14.16 61.75 12.40
CA SER A 21 15.25 62.67 12.77
C SER A 21 15.14 63.17 14.21
N GLU A 22 13.97 63.10 14.84
CA GLU A 22 13.81 63.41 16.28
C GLU A 22 14.51 62.39 17.19
N PHE A 23 14.90 61.22 16.66
CA PHE A 23 15.65 60.18 17.38
C PHE A 23 17.18 60.25 17.16
N GLY A 24 17.72 61.30 16.54
CA GLY A 24 19.18 61.53 16.46
C GLY A 24 19.97 60.55 15.59
N LEU A 25 19.32 59.83 14.67
CA LEU A 25 19.97 58.85 13.79
C LEU A 25 20.57 59.54 12.55
N SER A 26 21.88 59.37 12.35
CA SER A 26 22.60 59.89 11.17
C SER A 26 22.08 59.28 9.85
N GLU A 27 22.27 59.97 8.71
CA GLU A 27 21.89 59.45 7.38
C GLU A 27 22.48 58.06 7.07
N GLY A 28 23.65 57.75 7.63
CA GLY A 28 24.28 56.43 7.55
C GLY A 28 23.50 55.34 8.29
N GLN A 29 22.97 55.64 9.48
CA GLN A 29 22.16 54.70 10.26
C GLN A 29 20.77 54.48 9.66
N GLN A 30 20.18 55.49 9.00
CA GLN A 30 18.92 55.31 8.27
C GLN A 30 19.07 54.37 7.05
N LYS A 31 20.20 54.41 6.34
CA LYS A 31 20.48 53.43 5.28
C LYS A 31 20.65 52.03 5.87
N VAL A 32 21.44 51.86 6.93
CA VAL A 32 21.65 50.55 7.57
C VAL A 32 20.35 49.95 8.10
N LEU A 33 19.43 50.76 8.65
CA LEU A 33 18.14 50.27 9.14
C LEU A 33 17.18 49.86 8.02
N ARG A 34 17.19 50.57 6.88
CA ARG A 34 16.38 50.20 5.69
C ARG A 34 16.90 48.93 5.02
N TRP A 35 18.22 48.77 4.93
CA TRP A 35 18.85 47.57 4.40
C TRP A 35 18.72 46.39 5.37
N GLY A 36 18.92 46.61 6.67
CA GLY A 36 18.72 45.60 7.72
C GLY A 36 17.28 45.13 7.83
N GLY A 37 16.30 46.03 7.76
CA GLY A 37 14.88 45.68 7.71
C GLY A 37 14.49 44.87 6.47
N SER A 38 15.11 45.16 5.32
CA SER A 38 14.88 44.40 4.08
C SER A 38 15.46 42.99 4.13
N VAL A 39 16.66 42.83 4.70
CA VAL A 39 17.30 41.52 4.88
C VAL A 39 16.53 40.67 5.89
N VAL A 40 16.12 41.25 7.02
CA VAL A 40 15.30 40.55 8.02
C VAL A 40 13.92 40.18 7.45
N GLY A 41 13.31 41.06 6.65
CA GLY A 41 12.05 40.78 5.97
C GLY A 41 12.16 39.63 4.96
N LEU A 42 13.24 39.58 4.17
CA LEU A 42 13.50 38.48 3.23
C LEU A 42 13.75 37.16 3.96
N ILE A 43 14.51 37.19 5.06
CA ILE A 43 14.76 36.00 5.88
C ILE A 43 13.47 35.50 6.53
N ALA A 44 12.65 36.40 7.07
CA ALA A 44 11.35 36.05 7.66
C ALA A 44 10.39 35.47 6.62
N LEU A 45 10.34 36.05 5.41
CA LEU A 45 9.52 35.53 4.31
C LEU A 45 10.00 34.15 3.84
N ALA A 46 11.31 33.95 3.74
CA ALA A 46 11.89 32.65 3.40
C ALA A 46 11.60 31.59 4.48
N LEU A 47 11.68 31.97 5.76
CA LEU A 47 11.32 31.11 6.89
C LEU A 47 9.83 30.75 6.85
N VAL A 48 8.94 31.72 6.67
CA VAL A 48 7.50 31.47 6.56
C VAL A 48 7.19 30.57 5.37
N LEU A 49 7.83 30.80 4.22
CA LEU A 49 7.68 29.94 3.04
C LEU A 49 8.18 28.52 3.31
N THR A 50 9.31 28.37 4.01
CA THR A 50 9.86 27.05 4.38
C THR A 50 8.91 26.32 5.34
N LEU A 51 8.36 27.05 6.32
CA LEU A 51 7.40 26.51 7.29
C LEU A 51 6.07 26.13 6.65
N THR A 52 5.55 26.93 5.70
CA THR A 52 4.32 26.59 4.98
C THR A 52 4.54 25.43 4.04
N VAL A 53 5.65 25.38 3.29
CA VAL A 53 5.99 24.21 2.47
C VAL A 53 6.12 22.96 3.33
N ASN A 54 6.77 23.02 4.50
CA ASN A 54 6.85 21.87 5.41
C ASN A 54 5.51 21.49 6.05
N ALA A 55 4.59 22.45 6.25
CA ALA A 55 3.25 22.17 6.78
C ALA A 55 2.31 21.57 5.72
N PHE A 56 2.45 21.97 4.45
CA PHE A 56 1.67 21.44 3.33
C PHE A 56 2.29 20.17 2.71
N ALA A 57 3.59 19.95 2.85
CA ALA A 57 4.28 18.74 2.38
C ALA A 57 4.35 17.61 3.42
N GLY A 58 3.77 17.81 4.62
CA GLY A 58 3.95 16.89 5.74
C GLY A 58 5.38 16.99 6.28
N GLY A 59 5.54 17.46 7.51
CA GLY A 59 6.85 17.74 8.09
C GLY A 59 7.84 16.59 7.89
N GLN A 60 8.99 16.91 7.29
CA GLN A 60 10.18 16.07 7.28
C GLN A 60 10.67 15.91 8.72
N THR A 61 9.98 15.08 9.48
CA THR A 61 10.56 14.42 10.64
C THR A 61 11.67 13.56 10.07
N ALA A 62 12.92 13.89 10.41
CA ALA A 62 14.07 13.08 10.10
C ALA A 62 13.69 11.60 10.30
N ALA A 63 13.88 10.80 9.25
CA ALA A 63 13.65 9.37 9.32
C ALA A 63 14.39 8.86 10.57
N SER A 64 13.65 8.31 11.54
CA SER A 64 14.30 7.52 12.58
C SER A 64 15.10 6.45 11.85
N PRO A 65 16.42 6.33 12.10
CA PRO A 65 17.21 5.28 11.50
C PRO A 65 16.51 3.96 11.78
N ALA A 66 16.22 3.22 10.71
CA ALA A 66 15.63 1.90 10.80
C ALA A 66 16.52 1.07 11.73
N GLN A 67 15.95 0.60 12.84
CA GLN A 67 16.69 -0.24 13.77
C GLN A 67 17.05 -1.55 13.04
N PRO A 68 18.32 -1.95 13.02
CA PRO A 68 18.77 -3.13 12.28
C PRO A 68 18.18 -4.45 12.80
N ASP A 69 17.51 -4.42 13.96
CA ASP A 69 16.95 -5.60 14.64
C ASP A 69 15.48 -5.41 15.03
N SER A 70 14.65 -4.81 14.16
CA SER A 70 13.20 -4.95 14.32
C SER A 70 12.88 -6.45 14.30
N ALA A 71 12.56 -7.02 15.47
CA ALA A 71 12.06 -8.38 15.58
C ALA A 71 11.02 -8.63 14.47
N LEU A 72 10.97 -9.83 13.89
CA LEU A 72 10.16 -10.20 12.71
C LEU A 72 8.66 -9.78 12.74
N GLY A 73 8.17 -9.29 13.88
CA GLY A 73 6.84 -8.68 14.05
C GLY A 73 6.79 -7.15 14.19
N GLN A 74 7.84 -6.39 13.89
CA GLN A 74 7.85 -4.91 13.97
C GLN A 74 8.44 -4.23 12.72
N ALA A 75 8.73 -5.00 11.67
CA ALA A 75 9.17 -4.44 10.40
C ALA A 75 8.08 -3.56 9.79
N ARG A 76 8.49 -2.38 9.30
CA ARG A 76 7.66 -1.35 8.68
C ARG A 76 8.42 -0.62 7.57
N PRO A 77 7.72 0.06 6.67
CA PRO A 77 8.37 0.89 5.67
C PRO A 77 9.04 2.12 6.29
N SER A 78 10.15 2.52 5.67
CA SER A 78 10.90 3.74 5.95
C SER A 78 10.13 4.98 5.50
N ALA A 79 9.41 4.88 4.38
CA ALA A 79 8.56 5.93 3.82
C ALA A 79 7.18 5.39 3.48
N PHE A 80 6.14 6.21 3.62
CA PHE A 80 4.76 5.80 3.37
C PHE A 80 3.99 6.87 2.59
N GLN A 81 3.07 6.42 1.71
CA GLN A 81 2.14 7.29 0.99
C GLN A 81 0.73 6.66 0.97
N ALA A 82 -0.30 7.45 1.25
CA ALA A 82 -1.69 7.03 1.12
C ALA A 82 -2.39 7.81 0.00
N TRP A 83 -3.33 7.15 -0.69
CA TRP A 83 -4.23 7.79 -1.64
C TRP A 83 -5.69 7.48 -1.30
N PRO A 84 -6.56 8.50 -1.28
CA PRO A 84 -7.99 8.28 -1.21
C PRO A 84 -8.48 7.58 -2.49
N GLN A 85 -9.68 7.03 -2.45
CA GLN A 85 -10.25 6.43 -3.64
C GLN A 85 -10.66 7.46 -4.69
N VAL A 86 -10.98 6.93 -5.87
CA VAL A 86 -11.58 7.67 -6.97
C VAL A 86 -13.02 7.18 -7.22
N LYS A 87 -13.84 8.01 -7.87
CA LYS A 87 -15.27 7.77 -8.09
C LYS A 87 -15.58 6.49 -8.86
N GLU A 88 -14.62 5.98 -9.62
CA GLU A 88 -14.76 4.78 -10.45
C GLU A 88 -15.04 3.52 -9.60
N PHE A 89 -14.72 3.53 -8.31
CA PHE A 89 -15.01 2.43 -7.40
C PHE A 89 -16.39 2.49 -6.72
N ALA A 90 -17.18 3.54 -6.97
CA ALA A 90 -18.51 3.70 -6.38
C ALA A 90 -19.44 2.48 -6.52
N PRO A 91 -19.43 1.69 -7.64
CA PRO A 91 -20.26 0.49 -7.74
C PRO A 91 -19.95 -0.59 -6.70
N ILE A 92 -18.73 -0.61 -6.15
CA ILE A 92 -18.32 -1.54 -5.08
C ILE A 92 -18.06 -0.80 -3.76
N ALA A 93 -18.75 0.32 -3.54
CA ALA A 93 -18.62 1.14 -2.34
C ALA A 93 -19.08 0.44 -1.05
N ASP A 94 -20.06 -0.47 -1.12
CA ASP A 94 -20.58 -1.19 0.05
C ASP A 94 -20.35 -2.70 -0.14
N ARG A 95 -19.80 -3.35 0.88
CA ARG A 95 -19.58 -4.80 0.87
C ARG A 95 -20.87 -5.60 0.63
N LYS A 96 -22.02 -5.09 1.05
CA LYS A 96 -23.33 -5.74 0.81
C LYS A 96 -23.69 -5.75 -0.67
N ALA A 97 -23.29 -4.72 -1.42
CA ALA A 97 -23.48 -4.65 -2.87
C ALA A 97 -22.47 -5.54 -3.62
N ASP A 98 -21.26 -5.72 -3.07
CA ASP A 98 -20.22 -6.62 -3.57
C ASP A 98 -19.95 -7.81 -2.62
N GLY A 99 -20.99 -8.58 -2.32
CA GLY A 99 -20.95 -9.59 -1.25
C GLY A 99 -20.12 -10.86 -1.54
N SER A 100 -19.53 -11.01 -2.73
CA SER A 100 -18.72 -12.19 -3.05
C SER A 100 -17.40 -12.15 -2.28
N PRO A 101 -17.04 -13.19 -1.51
CA PRO A 101 -15.75 -13.24 -0.82
C PRO A 101 -14.58 -13.05 -1.79
N LEU A 102 -13.49 -12.48 -1.29
CA LEU A 102 -12.33 -12.15 -2.12
C LEU A 102 -11.37 -13.33 -2.05
N THR A 103 -10.80 -13.74 -3.19
CA THR A 103 -9.94 -14.93 -3.23
C THR A 103 -8.52 -14.60 -3.68
N VAL A 104 -7.56 -15.44 -3.25
CA VAL A 104 -6.17 -15.35 -3.72
C VAL A 104 -6.11 -15.50 -5.25
N GLN A 105 -6.89 -16.42 -5.82
CA GLN A 105 -6.89 -16.66 -7.27
C GLN A 105 -7.45 -15.46 -8.05
N GLU A 106 -8.41 -14.75 -7.48
CA GLU A 106 -9.01 -13.58 -8.13
C GLU A 106 -8.05 -12.38 -8.17
N LEU A 107 -7.46 -12.02 -7.02
CA LEU A 107 -6.55 -10.88 -6.89
C LEU A 107 -5.13 -11.17 -7.39
N PHE A 108 -4.60 -12.31 -6.98
CA PHE A 108 -3.21 -12.68 -7.14
C PHE A 108 -3.07 -13.93 -8.00
N GLY A 109 -4.04 -14.23 -8.88
CA GLY A 109 -3.99 -15.38 -9.78
C GLY A 109 -2.92 -15.29 -10.86
N ALA A 110 -2.56 -14.07 -11.28
CA ALA A 110 -1.45 -13.85 -12.20
C ALA A 110 -0.12 -14.29 -11.55
N ARG A 111 0.68 -15.08 -12.28
CA ARG A 111 2.00 -15.54 -11.81
C ARG A 111 3.03 -14.42 -11.82
N THR A 112 2.83 -13.43 -12.68
CA THR A 112 3.71 -12.28 -12.86
C THR A 112 2.92 -10.99 -12.86
N LEU A 113 3.51 -9.96 -12.28
CA LEU A 113 3.04 -8.58 -12.33
C LEU A 113 4.15 -7.73 -12.97
N SER A 114 3.80 -6.87 -13.91
CA SER A 114 4.80 -6.15 -14.71
C SER A 114 4.38 -4.71 -14.98
N SER A 115 5.36 -3.81 -15.01
CA SER A 115 5.21 -2.43 -15.47
C SER A 115 6.55 -1.95 -16.00
N GLY A 116 6.56 -1.38 -17.21
CA GLY A 116 7.81 -1.01 -17.88
C GLY A 116 8.78 -2.19 -17.99
N LYS A 117 9.98 -2.03 -17.41
CA LYS A 117 11.02 -3.09 -17.37
C LYS A 117 10.97 -3.96 -16.12
N VAL A 118 10.10 -3.63 -15.16
CA VAL A 118 9.97 -4.37 -13.90
C VAL A 118 9.05 -5.56 -14.11
N THR A 119 9.48 -6.74 -13.64
CA THR A 119 8.66 -7.95 -13.58
C THR A 119 8.85 -8.63 -12.23
N LEU A 120 7.73 -8.78 -11.52
CA LEU A 120 7.60 -9.41 -10.21
C LEU A 120 6.94 -10.77 -10.38
N ARG A 121 7.55 -11.82 -9.83
CA ARG A 121 7.00 -13.19 -9.83
C ARG A 121 6.37 -13.49 -8.49
N ARG A 122 5.17 -14.08 -8.51
CA ARG A 122 4.48 -14.50 -7.30
C ARG A 122 5.26 -15.60 -6.60
N ILE A 123 5.54 -15.38 -5.33
CA ILE A 123 6.22 -16.32 -4.42
C ILE A 123 5.19 -17.04 -3.56
N ALA A 124 4.21 -16.30 -3.03
CA ALA A 124 3.15 -16.86 -2.19
C ALA A 124 1.86 -16.06 -2.34
N GLY A 125 0.74 -16.70 -1.98
CA GLY A 125 -0.55 -16.04 -1.82
C GLY A 125 -1.30 -16.68 -0.66
N ARG A 126 -2.02 -15.88 0.12
CA ARG A 126 -2.75 -16.33 1.30
C ARG A 126 -4.06 -15.57 1.45
N LEU A 127 -5.13 -16.28 1.82
CA LEU A 127 -6.36 -15.71 2.34
C LEU A 127 -6.33 -15.88 3.86
N ASP A 128 -6.55 -14.79 4.58
CA ASP A 128 -6.69 -14.77 6.03
C ASP A 128 -8.15 -14.39 6.36
N PRO A 129 -8.91 -15.25 7.06
CA PRO A 129 -10.33 -15.03 7.36
C PRO A 129 -10.57 -13.97 8.47
N GLY A 130 -9.54 -13.22 8.84
CA GLY A 130 -9.58 -12.17 9.84
C GLY A 130 -8.34 -11.28 9.72
N CYS A 131 -8.45 -10.04 10.18
CA CYS A 131 -7.46 -9.00 9.86
C CYS A 131 -6.47 -8.73 11.02
N ALA A 132 -6.83 -9.07 12.26
CA ALA A 132 -6.00 -8.76 13.44
C ALA A 132 -4.63 -9.47 13.41
N SER A 133 -4.58 -10.74 13.00
CA SER A 133 -3.34 -11.52 12.90
C SER A 133 -2.48 -11.15 11.70
N VAL A 134 -3.02 -10.35 10.77
CA VAL A 134 -2.33 -9.92 9.54
C VAL A 134 -1.45 -8.70 9.80
N VAL A 135 -1.72 -7.96 10.88
CA VAL A 135 -0.97 -6.78 11.28
C VAL A 135 -0.28 -6.97 12.62
N TRP A 136 0.63 -6.07 12.93
CA TRP A 136 1.12 -5.83 14.27
C TRP A 136 0.84 -4.37 14.65
N GLY A 137 0.89 -4.06 15.94
CA GLY A 137 0.51 -2.75 16.47
C GLY A 137 -0.98 -2.69 16.81
N GLU A 138 -1.29 -2.44 18.09
CA GLU A 138 -2.66 -2.47 18.61
C GLU A 138 -3.56 -1.41 17.97
N ALA A 139 -3.04 -0.20 17.75
CA ALA A 139 -3.79 0.87 17.11
C ALA A 139 -4.20 0.53 15.67
N LEU A 140 -3.31 -0.14 14.91
CA LEU A 140 -3.61 -0.58 13.55
C LEU A 140 -4.62 -1.72 13.52
N ALA A 141 -4.48 -2.70 14.42
CA ALA A 141 -5.46 -3.77 14.58
C ALA A 141 -6.83 -3.23 14.99
N GLY A 142 -6.87 -2.24 15.89
CA GLY A 142 -8.08 -1.53 16.30
C GLY A 142 -8.72 -0.78 15.14
N ALA A 143 -7.94 -0.06 14.32
CA ALA A 143 -8.47 0.63 13.14
C ALA A 143 -9.12 -0.33 12.13
N LEU A 144 -8.51 -1.49 11.87
CA LEU A 144 -9.10 -2.54 11.02
C LEU A 144 -10.40 -3.10 11.62
N SER A 145 -10.43 -3.30 12.94
CA SER A 145 -11.63 -3.77 13.63
C SER A 145 -12.77 -2.75 13.51
N SER A 146 -12.49 -1.47 13.76
CA SER A 146 -13.47 -0.37 13.65
C SER A 146 -13.96 -0.18 12.21
N ALA A 147 -13.09 -0.40 11.22
CA ALA A 147 -13.45 -0.39 9.80
C ALA A 147 -14.28 -1.64 9.37
N GLY A 148 -14.60 -2.55 10.29
CA GLY A 148 -15.41 -3.74 10.02
C GLY A 148 -14.71 -4.76 9.12
N CYS A 149 -13.39 -4.89 9.24
CA CYS A 149 -12.59 -5.78 8.42
C CYS A 149 -12.97 -7.26 8.65
N THR A 150 -13.21 -8.00 7.55
CA THR A 150 -13.66 -9.42 7.62
C THR A 150 -12.69 -10.41 6.99
N GLN A 151 -11.82 -9.96 6.09
CA GLN A 151 -10.83 -10.80 5.44
C GLN A 151 -9.65 -9.94 5.00
N ALA A 152 -8.48 -10.57 4.91
CA ALA A 152 -7.34 -10.01 4.20
C ALA A 152 -6.84 -11.03 3.18
N VAL A 153 -6.49 -10.56 1.98
CA VAL A 153 -5.83 -11.38 0.95
C VAL A 153 -4.43 -10.83 0.76
N ARG A 154 -3.42 -11.69 0.86
CA ARG A 154 -2.02 -11.31 0.74
C ARG A 154 -1.35 -11.99 -0.44
N GLY A 155 -0.54 -11.24 -1.17
CA GLY A 155 0.35 -11.74 -2.23
C GLY A 155 1.78 -11.30 -1.95
N LEU A 156 2.72 -12.23 -2.05
CA LEU A 156 4.16 -11.96 -1.95
C LEU A 156 4.80 -12.19 -3.30
N TYR A 157 5.65 -11.26 -3.72
CA TYR A 157 6.32 -11.25 -5.01
C TYR A 157 7.79 -10.92 -4.86
N ALA A 158 8.60 -11.37 -5.81
CA ALA A 158 10.00 -10.96 -5.93
C ALA A 158 10.41 -10.86 -7.39
N THR A 159 11.42 -10.04 -7.69
CA THR A 159 12.03 -10.04 -9.02
C THR A 159 12.81 -11.35 -9.25
N ALA A 160 13.02 -11.72 -10.51
CA ALA A 160 13.71 -12.98 -10.85
C ALA A 160 15.14 -13.05 -10.30
N ASN A 161 15.83 -11.91 -10.22
CA ASN A 161 17.16 -11.76 -9.62
C ASN A 161 17.12 -11.61 -8.08
N GLY A 162 15.94 -11.63 -7.45
CA GLY A 162 15.77 -11.54 -6.01
C GLY A 162 16.08 -10.19 -5.38
N VAL A 163 16.36 -9.15 -6.18
CA VAL A 163 16.77 -7.82 -5.68
C VAL A 163 15.62 -7.11 -4.96
N TYR A 164 14.39 -7.23 -5.47
CA TYR A 164 13.22 -6.59 -4.85
C TYR A 164 12.22 -7.62 -4.38
N VAL A 165 11.60 -7.31 -3.26
CA VAL A 165 10.47 -8.04 -2.68
C VAL A 165 9.30 -7.07 -2.56
N ALA A 166 8.10 -7.56 -2.88
CA ALA A 166 6.88 -6.81 -2.75
C ALA A 166 5.79 -7.66 -2.11
N GLN A 167 5.08 -7.09 -1.14
CA GLN A 167 3.87 -7.66 -0.57
C GLN A 167 2.70 -6.73 -0.86
N TYR A 168 1.58 -7.32 -1.25
CA TYR A 168 0.31 -6.63 -1.34
C TYR A 168 -0.69 -7.31 -0.40
N THR A 169 -1.20 -6.58 0.58
CA THR A 169 -2.33 -6.96 1.44
C THR A 169 -3.58 -6.19 1.02
N MET A 170 -4.65 -6.87 0.63
CA MET A 170 -5.96 -6.28 0.38
C MET A 170 -6.90 -6.61 1.55
N PHE A 171 -7.43 -5.59 2.20
CA PHE A 171 -8.42 -5.74 3.27
C PHE A 171 -9.84 -5.54 2.73
N ASN A 172 -10.77 -6.37 3.20
CA ASN A 172 -12.21 -6.24 2.94
C ASN A 172 -12.89 -5.58 4.14
N LEU A 173 -13.30 -4.33 3.97
CA LEU A 173 -13.86 -3.49 5.03
C LEU A 173 -15.40 -3.44 4.93
N ALA A 174 -16.04 -2.65 5.78
CA ALA A 174 -17.50 -2.54 5.76
C ALA A 174 -18.00 -1.81 4.51
N ASP A 175 -17.41 -0.66 4.23
CA ASP A 175 -17.84 0.27 3.19
C ASP A 175 -16.71 1.22 2.78
N GLU A 176 -17.05 2.08 1.83
CA GLU A 176 -16.25 3.12 1.24
C GLU A 176 -15.64 4.08 2.27
N GLN A 177 -16.46 4.51 3.23
CA GLN A 177 -16.04 5.46 4.25
C GLN A 177 -15.00 4.82 5.17
N ALA A 178 -15.27 3.60 5.64
CA ALA A 178 -14.35 2.83 6.45
C ALA A 178 -13.00 2.60 5.73
N ALA A 179 -13.02 2.35 4.42
CA ALA A 179 -11.80 2.18 3.63
C ALA A 179 -10.97 3.46 3.51
N ASN A 180 -11.61 4.60 3.22
CA ASN A 180 -10.91 5.88 3.19
C ASN A 180 -10.32 6.26 4.54
N GLU A 181 -11.11 6.15 5.61
CA GLU A 181 -10.67 6.49 6.97
C GLU A 181 -9.51 5.60 7.40
N PHE A 182 -9.58 4.30 7.12
CA PHE A 182 -8.48 3.38 7.39
C PHE A 182 -7.22 3.78 6.62
N VAL A 183 -7.31 4.01 5.31
CA VAL A 183 -6.16 4.37 4.47
C VAL A 183 -5.55 5.70 4.90
N GLN A 184 -6.38 6.69 5.25
CA GLN A 184 -5.91 7.98 5.77
C GLN A 184 -5.24 7.82 7.14
N SER A 185 -5.77 6.97 8.02
CA SER A 185 -5.17 6.74 9.35
C SER A 185 -3.75 6.21 9.27
N LEU A 186 -3.42 5.47 8.19
CA LEU A 186 -2.08 4.92 7.98
C LEU A 186 -1.00 5.99 7.87
N ASP A 187 -1.29 7.24 7.51
CA ASP A 187 -0.31 8.35 7.50
C ASP A 187 0.39 8.53 8.86
N THR A 188 -0.28 8.13 9.93
CA THR A 188 0.27 8.18 11.30
C THR A 188 0.52 6.78 11.85
N LEU A 189 -0.40 5.84 11.64
CA LEU A 189 -0.36 4.52 12.27
C LEU A 189 0.80 3.64 11.77
N TYR A 190 1.30 3.85 10.55
CA TYR A 190 2.37 3.01 9.97
C TYR A 190 3.66 2.97 10.81
N ARG A 191 3.86 3.98 11.68
CA ARG A 191 5.03 4.07 12.57
C ARG A 191 4.93 3.16 13.79
N GLY A 192 3.72 2.84 14.23
CA GLY A 192 3.43 2.01 15.40
C GLY A 192 2.76 0.67 15.07
N GLY A 193 2.50 0.39 13.80
CA GLY A 193 1.90 -0.84 13.32
C GLY A 193 2.07 -0.99 11.82
N TRP A 194 2.21 -2.23 11.33
CA TRP A 194 2.25 -2.51 9.90
C TRP A 194 1.70 -3.89 9.57
N VAL A 195 1.53 -4.18 8.28
CA VAL A 195 1.23 -5.53 7.80
C VAL A 195 2.41 -6.46 8.08
N ARG A 196 2.11 -7.66 8.59
CA ARG A 196 3.13 -8.69 8.81
C ARG A 196 3.60 -9.27 7.48
N PRO A 197 4.90 -9.52 7.31
CA PRO A 197 5.40 -10.20 6.12
C PRO A 197 4.78 -11.60 6.00
N LEU A 198 4.51 -12.02 4.78
CA LEU A 198 4.30 -13.42 4.47
C LEU A 198 5.67 -14.12 4.50
N GLU A 199 5.84 -15.00 5.47
CA GLU A 199 7.07 -15.77 5.64
C GLU A 199 7.41 -16.60 4.39
N SER A 200 8.65 -16.48 3.92
CA SER A 200 9.18 -17.23 2.78
C SER A 200 10.70 -17.30 2.81
N GLN A 201 11.25 -18.48 2.48
CA GLN A 201 12.70 -18.65 2.31
C GLN A 201 13.24 -17.99 1.03
N LYS A 202 12.35 -17.58 0.11
CA LYS A 202 12.70 -17.03 -1.21
C LYS A 202 12.59 -15.51 -1.27
N ALA A 203 12.01 -14.88 -0.26
CA ALA A 203 11.73 -13.46 -0.25
C ALA A 203 11.63 -12.97 1.19
N ALA A 204 12.51 -12.04 1.55
CA ALA A 204 12.52 -11.36 2.84
C ALA A 204 12.66 -9.85 2.60
N PHE A 205 12.04 -9.05 3.47
CA PHE A 205 12.22 -7.61 3.46
C PHE A 205 13.51 -7.25 4.19
N GLY A 206 14.34 -6.42 3.55
CA GLY A 206 15.51 -5.81 4.19
C GLY A 206 15.16 -4.53 4.96
N ALA A 207 16.18 -3.84 5.45
CA ALA A 207 16.06 -2.63 6.27
C ALA A 207 15.33 -1.48 5.55
N TYR A 208 15.73 -1.13 4.33
CA TYR A 208 15.00 -0.13 3.53
C TYR A 208 13.79 -0.71 2.81
N SER A 209 12.64 -0.06 3.00
CA SER A 209 11.42 -0.35 2.26
C SER A 209 10.49 0.87 2.20
N GLU A 210 9.61 0.89 1.19
CA GLU A 210 8.56 1.86 1.01
C GLU A 210 7.19 1.18 1.13
N GLY A 211 6.25 1.88 1.72
CA GLY A 211 4.87 1.43 1.86
C GLY A 211 3.94 2.37 1.13
N SER A 212 2.82 1.84 0.68
CA SER A 212 1.75 2.69 0.21
C SER A 212 0.37 2.08 0.42
N ALA A 213 -0.66 2.90 0.50
CA ALA A 213 -2.04 2.41 0.63
C ALA A 213 -3.02 3.14 -0.28
N GLN A 214 -4.08 2.45 -0.69
CA GLN A 214 -5.16 3.02 -1.49
C GLN A 214 -6.51 2.46 -1.10
N ALA A 215 -7.52 3.32 -0.99
CA ALA A 215 -8.92 2.92 -0.87
C ALA A 215 -9.53 2.67 -2.26
N MET A 216 -10.32 1.61 -2.40
CA MET A 216 -10.94 1.17 -3.66
C MET A 216 -12.33 0.59 -3.36
N GLY A 217 -13.34 1.46 -3.24
CA GLY A 217 -14.66 1.08 -2.75
C GLY A 217 -14.56 0.67 -1.29
N HIS A 218 -15.18 -0.44 -0.91
CA HIS A 218 -15.04 -1.00 0.45
C HIS A 218 -13.73 -1.77 0.70
N TYR A 219 -12.80 -1.79 -0.25
CA TYR A 219 -11.49 -2.41 -0.09
C TYR A 219 -10.41 -1.39 0.26
N ALA A 220 -9.43 -1.80 1.08
CA ALA A 220 -8.22 -1.04 1.31
C ALA A 220 -6.99 -1.88 0.94
N GLY A 221 -6.25 -1.41 -0.05
CA GLY A 221 -5.00 -2.02 -0.48
C GLY A 221 -3.80 -1.43 0.24
N VAL A 222 -2.91 -2.28 0.79
CA VAL A 222 -1.64 -1.90 1.41
C VAL A 222 -0.50 -2.64 0.74
N ILE A 223 0.40 -1.89 0.14
CA ILE A 223 1.59 -2.36 -0.58
C ILE A 223 2.82 -2.07 0.28
N TRP A 224 3.76 -3.01 0.28
CA TRP A 224 5.05 -2.89 0.93
C TRP A 224 6.13 -3.43 -0.01
N ILE A 225 7.07 -2.57 -0.41
CA ILE A 225 8.11 -2.87 -1.39
C ILE A 225 9.46 -2.57 -0.75
N GLY A 226 10.42 -3.47 -0.88
CA GLY A 226 11.75 -3.25 -0.36
C GLY A 226 12.81 -3.91 -1.22
N ARG A 227 14.04 -3.47 -1.02
CA ARG A 227 15.19 -4.24 -1.46
C ARG A 227 15.41 -5.39 -0.50
N SER A 228 15.73 -6.56 -1.02
CA SER A 228 16.00 -7.75 -0.21
C SER A 228 17.27 -7.61 0.62
N ASP A 229 18.25 -6.84 0.13
CA ASP A 229 19.50 -6.53 0.84
C ASP A 229 19.36 -5.36 1.83
N GLY A 230 18.22 -4.68 1.85
CA GLY A 230 17.94 -3.56 2.75
C GLY A 230 18.71 -2.27 2.47
N ALA A 231 19.49 -2.19 1.38
CA ALA A 231 20.19 -0.96 1.01
C ALA A 231 19.19 0.14 0.61
N GLU A 232 19.59 1.40 0.76
CA GLU A 232 18.80 2.52 0.23
C GLU A 232 18.74 2.48 -1.30
N PRO A 233 17.66 2.99 -1.94
CA PRO A 233 17.53 3.03 -3.39
C PRO A 233 18.57 3.96 -4.01
N GLY A 234 19.27 3.50 -5.04
CA GLY A 234 20.12 4.33 -5.90
C GLY A 234 19.42 4.71 -7.20
N GLU A 235 20.14 5.38 -8.10
CA GLU A 235 19.60 5.91 -9.38
C GLU A 235 18.98 4.84 -10.31
N LYS A 236 19.33 3.56 -10.11
CA LYS A 236 18.84 2.45 -10.91
C LYS A 236 17.60 1.78 -10.31
N ASP A 237 17.24 2.14 -9.10
CA ASP A 237 16.09 1.61 -8.39
C ASP A 237 14.83 2.38 -8.79
N ASP A 238 13.88 1.69 -9.41
CA ASP A 238 12.63 2.28 -9.89
C ASP A 238 11.45 1.82 -9.03
N PHE A 239 11.37 2.37 -7.81
CA PHE A 239 10.29 2.08 -6.86
C PHE A 239 8.91 2.49 -7.40
N VAL A 240 8.86 3.48 -8.30
CA VAL A 240 7.63 3.88 -8.99
C VAL A 240 7.14 2.75 -9.90
N MET A 241 7.98 2.21 -10.77
CA MET A 241 7.60 1.09 -11.64
C MET A 241 7.35 -0.21 -10.86
N LEU A 242 8.06 -0.44 -9.74
CA LEU A 242 7.74 -1.53 -8.82
C LEU A 242 6.33 -1.37 -8.23
N GLY A 243 5.99 -0.17 -7.75
CA GLY A 243 4.65 0.14 -7.26
C GLY A 243 3.58 -0.09 -8.32
N LEU A 244 3.77 0.44 -9.52
CA LEU A 244 2.84 0.25 -10.64
C LEU A 244 2.69 -1.24 -11.03
N ALA A 245 3.78 -2.00 -11.03
CA ALA A 245 3.73 -3.44 -11.29
C ALA A 245 2.85 -4.13 -10.24
N VAL A 246 3.08 -3.91 -8.94
CA VAL A 246 2.26 -4.51 -7.86
C VAL A 246 0.78 -4.15 -7.99
N ARG A 247 0.48 -2.88 -8.31
CA ARG A 247 -0.88 -2.36 -8.48
C ARG A 247 -1.62 -2.97 -9.67
N SER A 248 -0.95 -3.61 -10.62
CA SER A 248 -1.64 -4.36 -11.68
C SER A 248 -2.55 -5.49 -11.16
N ALA A 249 -2.33 -5.97 -9.92
CA ALA A 249 -3.25 -6.89 -9.23
C ALA A 249 -4.65 -6.28 -9.00
N GLU A 250 -4.77 -4.96 -8.93
CA GLU A 250 -6.03 -4.22 -8.71
C GLU A 250 -7.00 -4.35 -9.89
N LYS A 251 -6.53 -4.83 -11.06
CA LYS A 251 -7.40 -5.18 -12.21
C LYS A 251 -8.56 -6.09 -11.80
N ALA A 252 -8.38 -6.92 -10.77
CA ALA A 252 -9.45 -7.74 -10.21
C ALA A 252 -10.63 -6.90 -9.67
N LEU A 253 -10.36 -5.80 -8.98
CA LEU A 253 -11.41 -4.93 -8.43
C LEU A 253 -12.14 -4.17 -9.52
N PHE A 254 -11.46 -3.74 -10.58
CA PHE A 254 -12.12 -3.14 -11.74
C PHE A 254 -13.09 -4.12 -12.43
N ARG A 255 -12.77 -5.41 -12.47
CA ARG A 255 -13.73 -6.43 -12.95
C ARG A 255 -14.96 -6.53 -12.05
N ARG A 256 -14.80 -6.38 -10.74
CA ARG A 256 -15.94 -6.31 -9.80
C ARG A 256 -16.78 -5.06 -10.03
N VAL A 257 -16.15 -3.91 -10.24
CA VAL A 257 -16.83 -2.65 -10.61
C VAL A 257 -17.71 -2.87 -11.84
N VAL A 258 -17.15 -3.41 -12.93
CA VAL A 258 -17.90 -3.69 -14.17
C VAL A 258 -19.06 -4.64 -13.91
N LYS A 259 -18.80 -5.74 -13.18
CA LYS A 259 -19.82 -6.75 -12.85
C LYS A 259 -20.98 -6.17 -12.03
N VAL A 260 -20.69 -5.39 -10.98
CA VAL A 260 -21.73 -4.82 -10.09
C VAL A 260 -22.46 -3.67 -10.76
N ALA A 261 -21.76 -2.84 -11.54
CA ALA A 261 -22.38 -1.76 -12.30
C ALA A 261 -23.27 -2.26 -13.46
N GLY A 262 -23.20 -3.54 -13.82
CA GLY A 262 -23.93 -4.10 -14.96
C GLY A 262 -23.45 -3.55 -16.31
N LEU A 263 -22.21 -3.04 -16.37
CA LEU A 263 -21.61 -2.57 -17.62
C LEU A 263 -21.27 -3.79 -18.49
N PRO A 264 -21.48 -3.72 -19.83
CA PRO A 264 -21.12 -4.82 -20.71
C PRO A 264 -19.61 -5.10 -20.61
N ASP A 265 -19.24 -6.37 -20.51
CA ASP A 265 -17.84 -6.80 -20.55
C ASP A 265 -17.23 -6.36 -21.88
N VAL A 266 -16.39 -5.32 -21.83
CA VAL A 266 -15.55 -4.97 -22.97
C VAL A 266 -14.46 -6.04 -23.01
N THR A 267 -14.65 -7.08 -23.83
CA THR A 267 -13.56 -7.95 -24.26
C THR A 267 -12.53 -7.09 -24.96
N ALA A 268 -11.56 -6.58 -24.19
CA ALA A 268 -10.38 -5.94 -24.74
C ALA A 268 -9.64 -7.00 -25.55
N ALA A 269 -9.35 -6.70 -26.81
CA ALA A 269 -8.41 -7.49 -27.60
C ALA A 269 -7.09 -7.59 -26.81
N PRO A 270 -6.43 -8.77 -26.80
CA PRO A 270 -5.21 -8.96 -26.03
C PRO A 270 -4.18 -7.88 -26.42
N GLY A 271 -3.68 -7.15 -25.43
CA GLY A 271 -2.58 -6.23 -25.65
C GLY A 271 -1.32 -7.01 -26.05
N PRO A 272 -0.26 -6.35 -26.55
CA PRO A 272 0.98 -7.02 -27.00
C PRO A 272 1.69 -7.89 -25.95
N GLY A 273 1.23 -7.89 -24.69
CA GLY A 273 1.72 -8.74 -23.59
C GLY A 273 0.77 -9.87 -23.16
N ASP A 274 -0.44 -9.98 -23.72
CA ASP A 274 -1.44 -11.00 -23.37
C ASP A 274 -1.39 -12.19 -24.33
N THR A 275 -0.20 -12.71 -24.64
CA THR A 275 -0.11 -14.04 -25.25
C THR A 275 -0.50 -15.06 -24.19
N ALA A 276 -1.72 -15.60 -24.33
CA ALA A 276 -2.15 -16.77 -23.58
C ALA A 276 -1.08 -17.85 -23.69
N GLN A 277 -0.46 -18.19 -22.56
CA GLN A 277 0.44 -19.31 -22.49
C GLN A 277 -0.35 -20.58 -22.88
N PRO A 278 0.11 -21.40 -23.83
CA PRO A 278 -0.54 -22.66 -24.17
C PRO A 278 -0.76 -23.49 -22.90
N SER A 279 -1.93 -24.12 -22.78
CA SER A 279 -2.16 -25.10 -21.71
C SER A 279 -1.13 -26.20 -21.87
N GLU A 280 -0.12 -26.18 -21.02
CA GLU A 280 0.85 -27.26 -20.91
C GLU A 280 0.15 -28.46 -20.28
N ALA A 281 0.28 -29.61 -20.93
CA ALA A 281 -0.30 -30.86 -20.48
C ALA A 281 0.23 -31.21 -19.09
N ALA A 282 -0.62 -31.85 -18.29
CA ALA A 282 -0.25 -32.33 -16.95
C ALA A 282 1.06 -33.14 -16.99
N PRO A 283 1.91 -33.06 -15.95
CA PRO A 283 3.15 -33.82 -15.90
C PRO A 283 2.83 -35.33 -15.99
N THR A 284 3.24 -35.98 -17.08
CA THR A 284 3.28 -37.43 -17.18
C THR A 284 4.34 -37.98 -16.23
N ASP A 285 3.92 -38.81 -15.28
CA ASP A 285 4.80 -39.65 -14.45
C ASP A 285 5.75 -40.47 -15.35
N PRO A 286 7.07 -40.44 -15.12
CA PRO A 286 7.98 -41.33 -15.81
C PRO A 286 7.97 -42.68 -15.10
N GLY A 287 7.14 -43.61 -15.59
CA GLY A 287 7.34 -45.01 -15.25
C GLY A 287 6.11 -45.89 -15.33
N THR A 288 5.72 -46.32 -16.53
CA THR A 288 5.29 -47.72 -16.73
C THR A 288 5.50 -48.08 -18.19
N THR A 289 6.61 -48.78 -18.47
CA THR A 289 6.83 -49.48 -19.73
C THR A 289 5.81 -50.61 -19.84
N THR A 290 4.78 -50.43 -20.67
CA THR A 290 3.92 -51.52 -21.14
C THR A 290 4.66 -52.28 -22.24
N SER A 291 5.30 -53.39 -21.86
CA SER A 291 5.67 -54.44 -22.82
C SER A 291 4.44 -55.30 -23.10
N THR A 292 4.05 -55.37 -24.36
CA THR A 292 2.99 -56.22 -24.88
C THR A 292 3.45 -57.68 -24.96
N THR A 293 2.56 -58.57 -24.50
CA THR A 293 2.56 -60.04 -24.41
C THR A 293 2.84 -60.76 -25.77
N PRO A 294 3.16 -62.08 -25.83
CA PRO A 294 2.11 -63.11 -25.72
C PRO A 294 2.55 -64.47 -25.12
N GLY A 295 1.63 -65.18 -24.43
CA GLY A 295 1.85 -66.59 -24.08
C GLY A 295 0.86 -67.22 -23.09
N THR A 296 -0.23 -67.75 -23.63
CA THR A 296 -0.87 -69.07 -23.39
C THR A 296 -0.97 -69.69 -21.98
N THR A 297 -2.11 -70.38 -21.79
CA THR A 297 -2.43 -71.55 -20.92
C THR A 297 -3.03 -71.33 -19.51
N THR A 298 -4.35 -71.57 -19.44
CA THR A 298 -5.09 -72.52 -18.56
C THR A 298 -4.86 -72.51 -17.05
N GLY A 299 -5.95 -72.35 -16.27
CA GLY A 299 -6.01 -72.79 -14.88
C GLY A 299 -7.19 -72.25 -14.06
N THR A 300 -8.24 -73.07 -13.92
CA THR A 300 -9.39 -72.92 -13.01
C THR A 300 -9.00 -73.19 -11.55
N THR A 301 -9.46 -72.38 -10.57
CA THR A 301 -10.00 -72.76 -9.22
C THR A 301 -10.19 -71.49 -8.35
N THR A 302 -11.40 -71.11 -7.92
CA THR A 302 -12.14 -71.48 -6.67
C THR A 302 -11.67 -70.75 -5.40
N GLY A 303 -12.61 -70.04 -4.73
CA GLY A 303 -12.66 -69.99 -3.25
C GLY A 303 -12.65 -68.63 -2.52
N SER A 304 -13.85 -68.06 -2.30
CA SER A 304 -14.43 -67.48 -1.06
C SER A 304 -13.72 -66.46 -0.12
N PRO A 305 -14.51 -65.72 0.72
CA PRO A 305 -14.15 -64.46 1.39
C PRO A 305 -13.94 -64.57 2.92
N GLY A 306 -13.49 -63.48 3.55
CA GLY A 306 -13.64 -63.21 5.01
C GLY A 306 -13.51 -61.70 5.31
N THR A 307 -14.52 -60.98 5.84
CA THR A 307 -14.82 -60.75 7.29
C THR A 307 -13.59 -60.52 8.17
N GLY A 308 -13.50 -59.54 9.06
CA GLY A 308 -14.43 -58.56 9.61
C GLY A 308 -13.80 -57.93 10.87
N THR A 309 -14.55 -57.01 11.51
CA THR A 309 -14.42 -56.53 12.92
C THR A 309 -13.15 -55.75 13.30
N GLY A 310 -13.17 -54.66 14.06
CA GLY A 310 -14.19 -54.08 14.93
C GLY A 310 -13.51 -53.59 16.23
N THR A 311 -14.10 -52.56 16.86
CA THR A 311 -13.81 -52.02 18.22
C THR A 311 -12.53 -51.19 18.38
N GLY A 312 -12.49 -50.11 19.18
CA GLY A 312 -13.48 -49.59 20.11
C GLY A 312 -13.08 -48.24 20.71
N THR A 313 -14.11 -47.58 21.20
CA THR A 313 -14.26 -46.35 21.98
C THR A 313 -13.32 -46.18 23.19
N ALA A 314 -12.89 -44.95 23.48
CA ALA A 314 -12.91 -44.37 24.84
C ALA A 314 -12.68 -42.86 24.81
N ALA A 315 -13.65 -42.13 25.38
CA ALA A 315 -13.60 -40.70 25.69
C ALA A 315 -13.11 -40.50 27.14
N ALA A 316 -12.42 -39.39 27.41
CA ALA A 316 -12.21 -38.88 28.76
C ALA A 316 -12.20 -37.33 28.74
N THR A 317 -13.07 -36.77 29.56
CA THR A 317 -13.36 -35.35 29.83
C THR A 317 -12.35 -34.77 30.85
N PRO A 318 -12.25 -33.44 31.04
CA PRO A 318 -11.10 -32.75 31.62
C PRO A 318 -11.24 -32.50 33.14
N SER A 319 -10.14 -32.08 33.77
CA SER A 319 -10.08 -31.64 35.16
C SER A 319 -9.35 -30.30 35.29
N GLU A 320 -9.97 -29.36 35.99
CA GLU A 320 -9.45 -28.09 36.52
C GLU A 320 -10.06 -27.95 37.96
N PRO A 321 -9.61 -27.01 38.81
CA PRO A 321 -8.42 -27.04 39.67
C PRO A 321 -8.81 -27.00 41.17
N PRO A 322 -7.87 -26.68 42.09
CA PRO A 322 -8.23 -25.64 43.06
C PRO A 322 -7.11 -24.64 43.45
N GLN A 323 -7.60 -23.42 43.77
CA GLN A 323 -7.08 -22.33 44.63
C GLN A 323 -5.98 -21.43 44.07
#